data_AF-A0A6N6WRR7-F1
#
_entry.id   AF-A0A6N6WRR7-F1
#
_cell.length_a   1.000
_cell.length_b   1.000
_cell.length_c   1.000
_cell.angle_alpha   90.00
_cell.angle_beta   90.00
_cell.angle_gamma   90.00
#
_symmetry.space_group_name_H-M   'P 1'
#
loop_
_entity.id
_entity.type
_entity.pdbx_description
1 polymer ?
#
loop_
_entity_poly.entity_id
_entity_poly.type
_entity_poly.pdbx_seq_one_letter_code
_entity_poly.pdbx_strand_id
1 'polypeptide(L)'
;DKPRAQEGVTYSQFMDDAKAGKVKRVEVQGRTLLVTPNEGNKYSIISPGDIWMVGDLMKYGVQVTGKAEEEQGVLLTALYYLGPTLLIIVFWFYMMRQMQGGGKGGAFSFGKSRARLIDENNNSVTFADVAGCDESKEEVVELVDFLKDPQK
;
A
#
# COMPACT_ATOMS: atom_id res chain seq x y z
N ASP A 1 -28.49 -2.51 9.18
CA ASP A 1 -28.31 -2.94 10.59
C ASP A 1 -27.73 -4.34 10.67
N LYS A 2 -26.53 -4.48 11.25
CA LYS A 2 -25.94 -5.78 11.57
C LYS A 2 -26.70 -6.37 12.77
N PRO A 3 -27.19 -7.62 12.73
CA PRO A 3 -27.83 -8.23 13.88
C PRO A 3 -26.82 -8.30 15.04
N ARG A 4 -27.20 -7.78 16.21
CA ARG A 4 -26.37 -7.88 17.41
C ARG A 4 -26.33 -9.35 17.81
N ALA A 5 -25.12 -9.89 18.01
CA ALA A 5 -24.97 -11.17 18.69
C ALA A 5 -25.49 -10.98 20.13
N GLN A 6 -26.71 -11.43 20.41
CA GLN A 6 -27.15 -11.59 21.77
C GLN A 6 -26.42 -12.81 22.33
N GLU A 7 -25.31 -12.56 23.03
CA GLU A 7 -24.67 -13.54 23.89
C GLU A 7 -25.71 -14.06 24.89
N GLY A 8 -26.15 -15.31 24.73
CA GLY A 8 -26.88 -15.99 25.81
C GLY A 8 -27.93 -17.02 25.41
N VAL A 9 -28.47 -17.01 24.18
CA VAL A 9 -29.46 -18.02 23.79
C VAL A 9 -28.75 -19.26 23.26
N THR A 10 -28.81 -20.36 24.03
CA THR A 10 -28.26 -21.65 23.62
C THR A 10 -29.13 -22.30 22.54
N TYR A 11 -28.57 -23.25 21.80
CA TYR A 11 -29.32 -24.02 20.80
C TYR A 11 -30.56 -24.70 21.39
N SER A 12 -30.43 -25.30 22.58
CA SER A 12 -31.54 -25.94 23.28
C SER A 12 -32.64 -24.94 23.64
N GLN A 13 -32.26 -23.77 24.18
CA GLN A 13 -33.21 -22.71 24.52
C GLN A 13 -33.97 -22.22 23.28
N PHE A 14 -33.27 -22.06 22.16
CA PHE A 14 -33.89 -21.72 20.89
C PHE A 14 -34.91 -22.77 20.42
N MET A 15 -34.57 -24.06 20.55
CA MET A 15 -35.48 -25.14 20.15
C MET A 15 -36.74 -25.18 21.02
N ASP A 16 -36.58 -24.92 22.34
CA ASP A 16 -37.70 -24.79 23.26
C ASP A 16 -38.58 -23.57 22.92
N ASP A 17 -37.97 -22.43 22.58
CA ASP A 17 -38.71 -21.23 22.16
C ASP A 17 -39.40 -21.40 20.81
N ALA A 18 -38.81 -22.17 19.89
CA ALA A 18 -39.46 -22.55 18.63
C ALA A 18 -40.67 -23.46 18.88
N LYS A 19 -40.52 -24.45 19.75
CA LYS A 19 -41.63 -25.33 20.17
C LYS A 19 -42.74 -24.57 20.90
N ALA A 20 -42.38 -23.55 21.68
CA ALA A 20 -43.31 -22.66 22.36
C ALA A 20 -43.99 -21.63 21.42
N GLY A 21 -43.65 -21.64 20.11
CA GLY A 21 -44.25 -20.75 19.13
C GLY A 21 -43.78 -19.30 19.26
N LYS A 22 -42.62 -19.04 19.88
CA LYS A 22 -42.05 -17.69 20.00
C LYS A 22 -41.19 -17.30 18.80
N VAL A 23 -40.89 -18.25 17.91
CA VAL A 23 -40.05 -18.05 16.73
C VAL A 23 -40.91 -17.97 15.48
N LYS A 24 -40.71 -16.93 14.67
CA LYS A 24 -41.44 -16.73 13.42
C LYS A 24 -40.72 -17.34 12.22
N ARG A 25 -39.43 -17.03 12.12
CA ARG A 25 -38.59 -17.37 10.96
C ARG A 25 -37.17 -17.63 11.39
N VAL A 26 -36.54 -18.60 10.73
CA VAL A 26 -35.13 -18.97 10.90
C VAL A 26 -34.48 -18.96 9.53
N GLU A 27 -33.43 -18.16 9.37
CA GLU A 27 -32.60 -18.19 8.18
C GLU A 27 -31.35 -19.02 8.43
N VAL A 28 -31.13 -20.06 7.64
CA VAL A 28 -29.97 -20.94 7.75
C VAL A 28 -28.87 -20.41 6.82
N GLN A 29 -27.75 -20.00 7.41
CA GLN A 29 -26.54 -19.50 6.73
C GLN A 29 -25.35 -20.38 7.13
N GLY A 30 -25.19 -21.52 6.46
CA GLY A 30 -24.18 -22.52 6.82
C GLY A 30 -24.42 -23.06 8.24
N ARG A 31 -23.53 -22.72 9.18
CA ARG A 31 -23.64 -23.09 10.61
C ARG A 31 -24.36 -22.05 11.47
N THR A 32 -24.56 -20.85 10.94
CA THR A 32 -25.18 -19.74 11.66
C THR A 32 -26.67 -19.70 11.35
N LEU A 33 -27.49 -19.63 12.39
CA LEU A 33 -28.93 -19.49 12.28
C LEU A 33 -29.29 -18.05 12.65
N LEU A 34 -29.91 -17.34 11.73
CA LEU A 34 -30.46 -16.01 12.00
C LEU A 34 -31.93 -16.16 12.39
N VAL A 35 -32.22 -15.94 13.66
CA VAL A 35 -33.55 -16.14 14.23
C VAL A 35 -34.31 -14.83 14.26
N THR A 36 -35.53 -14.85 13.74
CA THR A 36 -36.51 -13.77 13.86
C THR A 36 -37.62 -14.23 14.80
N PRO A 37 -37.63 -13.76 16.06
CA PRO A 37 -38.71 -14.05 17.00
C PRO A 37 -40.01 -13.35 16.59
N ASN A 38 -41.13 -13.76 17.18
CA ASN A 38 -42.42 -13.09 17.01
C ASN A 38 -42.41 -11.69 17.64
N GLU A 39 -41.71 -11.55 18.76
CA GLU A 39 -41.54 -10.29 19.48
C GLU A 39 -40.06 -10.11 19.86
N GLY A 40 -39.53 -8.90 19.67
CA GLY A 40 -38.15 -8.55 20.01
C GLY A 40 -37.19 -8.48 18.83
N ASN A 41 -35.90 -8.43 19.14
CA ASN A 41 -34.84 -8.22 18.17
C ASN A 41 -34.39 -9.54 17.53
N LYS A 42 -33.96 -9.47 16.26
CA LYS A 42 -33.30 -10.60 15.60
C LYS A 42 -31.98 -10.91 16.31
N TYR A 43 -31.69 -12.19 16.46
CA TYR A 43 -30.45 -12.68 17.05
C TYR A 43 -29.88 -13.82 16.19
N SER A 44 -28.61 -14.15 16.42
CA SER A 44 -27.93 -15.24 15.72
C SER A 44 -27.45 -16.28 16.72
N ILE A 45 -27.57 -17.55 16.36
CA ILE A 45 -27.07 -18.69 17.14
C ILE A 45 -26.27 -19.61 16.22
N ILE A 46 -25.41 -20.44 16.81
CA ILE A 46 -24.62 -21.44 16.07
C ILE A 46 -25.30 -22.80 16.23
N SER A 47 -25.61 -23.44 15.11
CA SER A 47 -26.12 -24.81 15.11
C SER A 47 -24.99 -25.82 15.42
N PRO A 48 -25.22 -26.82 16.28
CA PRO A 48 -24.28 -27.91 16.49
C PRO A 48 -24.16 -28.85 15.26
N GLY A 49 -25.01 -28.69 14.25
CA GLY A 49 -25.04 -29.54 13.05
C GLY A 49 -26.12 -30.62 13.10
N ASP A 50 -27.25 -30.31 13.76
CA ASP A 50 -28.39 -31.22 13.86
C ASP A 50 -29.16 -31.32 12.53
N ILE A 51 -29.30 -32.54 12.02
CA ILE A 51 -29.96 -32.87 10.75
C ILE A 51 -31.49 -32.71 10.87
N TRP A 52 -32.04 -32.90 12.08
CA TRP A 52 -33.50 -32.94 12.31
C TRP A 52 -34.10 -31.58 12.60
N MET A 53 -33.27 -30.59 12.93
CA MET A 53 -33.66 -29.23 13.28
C MET A 53 -34.67 -28.63 12.29
N VAL A 54 -34.41 -28.72 10.98
CA VAL A 54 -35.30 -28.13 9.97
C VAL A 54 -36.68 -28.81 9.97
N GLY A 55 -36.71 -30.13 10.15
CA GLY A 55 -37.96 -30.90 10.25
C GLY A 55 -38.78 -30.51 11.47
N ASP A 56 -38.13 -30.39 12.63
CA ASP A 56 -38.78 -29.98 13.87
C ASP A 56 -39.30 -28.54 13.80
N LEU A 57 -38.49 -27.61 13.27
CA LEU A 57 -38.90 -26.22 13.08
C LEU A 57 -40.11 -26.10 12.14
N MET A 58 -40.13 -26.84 11.03
CA MET A 58 -41.29 -26.87 10.13
C MET A 58 -42.54 -27.45 10.82
N LYS A 59 -42.38 -28.49 11.66
CA LYS A 59 -43.46 -29.06 12.45
C LYS A 59 -44.03 -28.07 13.47
N TYR A 60 -43.21 -27.20 14.04
CA TYR A 60 -43.63 -26.13 14.93
C TYR A 60 -44.18 -24.89 14.20
N GLY A 61 -44.25 -24.93 12.86
CA GLY A 61 -44.79 -23.83 12.05
C GLY A 61 -43.80 -22.68 11.83
N VAL A 62 -42.51 -22.88 12.11
CA VAL A 62 -41.46 -21.89 11.90
C VAL A 62 -41.09 -21.84 10.41
N GLN A 63 -41.04 -20.64 9.84
CA GLN A 63 -40.59 -20.48 8.45
C GLN A 63 -39.07 -20.67 8.38
N VAL A 64 -38.61 -21.68 7.66
CA VAL A 64 -37.17 -21.90 7.43
C VAL A 64 -36.80 -21.41 6.03
N THR A 65 -35.79 -20.55 5.94
CA THR A 65 -35.26 -20.05 4.65
C THR A 65 -33.76 -20.24 4.58
N GLY A 66 -33.23 -20.76 3.49
CA GLY A 66 -31.79 -20.76 3.24
C GLY A 66 -31.37 -19.43 2.64
N LYS A 67 -30.33 -18.80 3.19
CA LYS A 67 -29.60 -17.74 2.48
C LYS A 67 -28.18 -18.23 2.26
N ALA A 68 -27.73 -18.15 1.01
CA ALA A 68 -26.31 -18.23 0.73
C ALA A 68 -25.61 -17.13 1.57
N GLU A 69 -24.46 -17.46 2.17
CA GLU A 69 -23.64 -16.45 2.85
C GLU A 69 -23.55 -15.23 1.93
N GLU A 70 -23.84 -14.04 2.44
CA GLU A 70 -23.70 -12.81 1.67
C GLU A 70 -22.23 -12.72 1.27
N GLU A 71 -21.91 -13.14 0.04
CA GLU A 71 -20.61 -12.95 -0.55
C GLU A 71 -20.33 -11.45 -0.48
N GLN A 72 -19.34 -11.10 0.34
CA GLN A 72 -18.94 -9.71 0.53
C GLN A 72 -18.78 -9.10 -0.86
N GLY A 73 -19.58 -8.07 -1.15
CA GLY A 73 -19.79 -7.59 -2.50
C GLY A 73 -18.47 -7.47 -3.24
N VAL A 74 -18.33 -8.24 -4.33
CA VAL A 74 -17.05 -8.43 -5.05
C VAL A 74 -16.35 -7.10 -5.35
N LEU A 75 -17.12 -6.03 -5.59
CA LEU A 75 -16.62 -4.68 -5.81
C LEU A 75 -15.94 -4.04 -4.60
N LEU A 76 -16.48 -4.22 -3.38
CA LEU A 76 -15.87 -3.70 -2.14
C LEU A 76 -14.57 -4.45 -1.83
N THR A 77 -14.59 -5.77 -1.98
CA THR A 77 -13.40 -6.61 -1.84
C THR A 77 -12.34 -6.24 -2.87
N ALA A 78 -12.74 -6.06 -4.14
CA ALA A 78 -11.85 -5.62 -5.20
C ALA A 78 -11.27 -4.23 -4.92
N LEU A 79 -12.06 -3.27 -4.44
CA LEU A 79 -11.57 -1.93 -4.10
C LEU A 79 -10.60 -1.95 -2.92
N TYR A 80 -10.80 -2.82 -1.93
CA TYR A 80 -9.88 -2.98 -0.81
C TYR A 80 -8.48 -3.42 -1.26
N TYR A 81 -8.40 -4.32 -2.25
CA TYR A 81 -7.13 -4.78 -2.82
C TYR A 81 -6.59 -3.85 -3.94
N LEU A 82 -7.47 -3.31 -4.79
CA LEU A 82 -7.11 -2.45 -5.92
C LEU A 82 -6.80 -1.01 -5.51
N GLY A 83 -7.41 -0.51 -4.43
CA GLY A 83 -7.20 0.86 -3.96
C GLY A 83 -5.73 1.15 -3.62
N PRO A 84 -5.12 0.41 -2.67
CA PRO A 84 -3.72 0.59 -2.31
C PRO A 84 -2.76 0.36 -3.49
N THR A 85 -3.03 -0.64 -4.34
CA THR A 85 -2.18 -0.95 -5.48
C THR A 85 -2.23 0.15 -6.56
N LEU A 86 -3.41 0.69 -6.86
CA LEU A 86 -3.55 1.81 -7.79
C LEU A 86 -2.89 3.09 -7.28
N LEU A 87 -2.97 3.39 -5.98
CA LEU A 87 -2.27 4.54 -5.39
C LEU A 87 -0.75 4.43 -5.57
N ILE A 88 -0.17 3.25 -5.35
CA ILE A 88 1.26 3.00 -5.58
C ILE A 88 1.61 3.15 -7.05
N ILE A 89 0.80 2.59 -7.97
CA ILE A 89 1.05 2.70 -9.43
C ILE A 89 1.01 4.16 -9.88
N VAL A 90 0.01 4.93 -9.43
CA VAL A 90 -0.13 6.36 -9.75
C VAL A 90 1.05 7.15 -9.20
N PHE A 91 1.44 6.92 -7.94
CA PHE A 91 2.59 7.56 -7.33
C PHE A 91 3.90 7.22 -8.05
N TRP A 92 4.09 5.95 -8.41
CA TRP A 92 5.26 5.48 -9.15
C TRP A 92 5.33 6.10 -10.55
N PHE A 93 4.21 6.14 -11.27
CA PHE A 93 4.12 6.79 -12.57
C PHE A 93 4.38 8.29 -12.49
N TYR A 94 3.86 8.96 -11.45
CA TYR A 94 4.15 10.36 -11.18
C TYR A 94 5.65 10.61 -10.97
N MET A 95 6.32 9.77 -10.18
CA MET A 95 7.78 9.84 -9.96
C MET A 95 8.58 9.62 -11.26
N MET A 96 8.20 8.64 -12.08
CA MET A 96 8.83 8.41 -13.39
C MET A 96 8.63 9.59 -14.34
N ARG A 97 7.43 10.18 -14.35
CA ARG A 97 7.14 11.36 -15.17
C ARG A 97 7.97 12.57 -14.73
N GLN A 98 8.20 12.72 -13.42
CA GLN A 98 9.06 13.77 -12.87
C GLN A 98 10.54 13.58 -13.24
N MET A 99 11.05 12.34 -13.25
CA MET A 99 12.44 12.05 -13.65
C MET A 99 12.67 12.17 -15.16
N GLN A 100 11.66 12.01 -16.01
CA GLN A 100 11.80 12.12 -17.47
C GLN A 100 11.62 13.56 -17.98
N GLY A 101 10.96 14.44 -17.22
CA GLY A 101 10.73 15.85 -17.59
C GLY A 101 11.74 16.86 -17.02
N GLY A 102 12.60 16.47 -16.08
CA GLY A 102 13.66 17.31 -15.51
C GLY A 102 15.03 16.90 -16.07
N GLY A 103 15.59 17.73 -16.95
CA GLY A 103 16.75 17.38 -17.76
C GLY A 103 17.93 16.72 -17.03
N LYS A 104 18.60 15.84 -17.78
CA LYS A 104 20.03 15.53 -17.60
C LYS A 104 20.39 14.74 -16.32
N GLY A 105 19.65 13.68 -15.96
CA GLY A 105 20.13 12.82 -14.87
C GLY A 105 19.28 11.66 -14.37
N GLY A 106 18.48 10.98 -15.20
CA GLY A 106 17.96 9.65 -14.86
C GLY A 106 19.12 8.67 -14.58
N ALA A 107 18.86 7.53 -13.92
CA ALA A 107 19.82 6.54 -13.40
C ALA A 107 21.01 6.12 -14.29
N PHE A 108 21.04 6.53 -15.56
CA PHE A 108 22.18 6.50 -16.48
C PHE A 108 23.25 7.60 -16.24
N SER A 109 23.06 8.56 -15.33
CA SER A 109 24.09 9.54 -14.98
C SER A 109 25.11 9.03 -13.96
N PHE A 110 24.84 7.89 -13.31
CA PHE A 110 25.70 7.28 -12.29
C PHE A 110 26.99 6.62 -12.86
N GLY A 111 27.21 6.69 -14.18
CA GLY A 111 28.38 6.12 -14.85
C GLY A 111 29.25 7.11 -15.64
N LYS A 112 28.82 8.37 -15.81
CA LYS A 112 29.68 9.38 -16.44
C LYS A 112 30.43 10.10 -15.35
N SER A 113 31.66 9.64 -15.09
CA SER A 113 32.60 10.42 -14.30
C SER A 113 32.57 11.86 -14.82
N ARG A 114 32.35 12.82 -13.91
CA ARG A 114 32.75 14.21 -14.16
C ARG A 114 34.28 14.29 -14.05
N ALA A 115 34.99 13.43 -14.77
CA ALA A 115 36.40 13.64 -15.01
C ALA A 115 36.46 14.91 -15.85
N ARG A 116 36.86 16.01 -15.22
CA ARG A 116 37.37 17.16 -15.94
C ARG A 116 38.53 16.61 -16.78
N LEU A 117 38.34 16.48 -18.09
CA LEU A 117 39.48 16.31 -18.98
C LEU A 117 40.28 17.60 -18.83
N ILE A 118 41.28 17.58 -17.95
CA ILE A 118 42.32 18.58 -17.95
C ILE A 118 43.11 18.25 -19.20
N ASP A 119 42.81 18.97 -20.27
CA ASP A 119 43.66 19.00 -21.44
C ASP A 119 44.97 19.66 -21.01
N GLU A 120 46.06 18.89 -21.00
CA GLU A 120 47.40 19.37 -20.62
C GLU A 120 47.84 20.57 -21.49
N ASN A 121 47.21 20.74 -22.66
CA ASN A 121 47.47 21.85 -23.57
C ASN A 121 46.71 23.15 -23.24
N ASN A 122 45.88 23.19 -22.18
CA ASN A 122 45.04 24.36 -21.85
C ASN A 122 45.35 24.96 -20.47
N ASN A 123 46.60 24.91 -20.00
CA ASN A 123 47.04 25.76 -18.90
C ASN A 123 47.60 27.08 -19.44
N SER A 124 46.70 28.02 -19.77
CA SER A 124 47.05 29.35 -20.29
C SER A 124 47.31 30.38 -19.17
N VAL A 125 47.71 29.94 -17.98
CA VAL A 125 48.00 30.84 -16.86
C VAL A 125 49.39 31.44 -17.07
N THR A 126 49.44 32.77 -17.14
CA THR A 126 50.68 33.54 -17.29
C THR A 126 51.06 34.21 -15.97
N PHE A 127 52.29 34.72 -15.84
CA PHE A 127 52.72 35.47 -14.65
C PHE A 127 51.84 36.71 -14.36
N ALA A 128 51.13 37.23 -15.37
CA ALA A 128 50.16 38.31 -15.22
C ALA A 128 48.91 37.90 -14.42
N ASP A 129 48.58 36.60 -14.41
CA ASP A 129 47.36 36.06 -13.78
C ASP A 129 47.56 35.70 -12.29
N VAL A 130 48.78 35.89 -11.75
CA VAL A 130 49.12 35.62 -10.35
C VAL A 130 49.20 36.96 -9.58
N ALA A 131 48.27 37.23 -8.67
CA ALA A 131 48.25 38.49 -7.91
C ALA A 131 49.09 38.41 -6.61
N GLY A 132 49.85 39.47 -6.30
CA GLY A 132 50.42 39.70 -4.96
C GLY A 132 51.81 39.13 -4.66
N CYS A 133 52.53 38.61 -5.67
CA CYS A 133 53.86 38.03 -5.51
C CYS A 133 54.87 38.63 -6.50
N ASP A 134 54.93 39.95 -6.61
CA ASP A 134 55.73 40.61 -7.65
C ASP A 134 57.24 40.40 -7.46
N GLU A 135 57.73 40.37 -6.21
CA GLU A 135 59.14 40.05 -5.90
C GLU A 135 59.51 38.61 -6.34
N SER A 136 58.64 37.63 -6.05
CA SER A 136 58.88 36.23 -6.44
C SER A 136 58.72 35.98 -7.94
N LYS A 137 57.98 36.83 -8.67
CA LYS A 137 57.91 36.73 -10.13
C LYS A 137 59.22 37.17 -10.78
N GLU A 138 59.84 38.25 -10.29
CA GLU A 138 61.09 38.77 -10.84
C GLU A 138 62.23 37.75 -10.72
N GLU A 139 62.40 37.13 -9.54
CA GLU A 139 63.40 36.08 -9.32
C GLU A 139 63.22 34.86 -10.25
N VAL A 140 61.97 34.42 -10.46
CA VAL A 140 61.67 33.26 -11.31
C VAL A 140 61.82 33.61 -12.79
N VAL A 141 61.52 34.85 -13.20
CA VAL A 141 61.73 35.31 -14.58
C VAL A 141 63.23 35.30 -14.93
N GLU A 142 64.09 35.78 -14.03
CA GLU A 142 65.55 35.73 -14.22
C GLU A 142 66.05 34.29 -14.40
N LEU A 143 65.54 33.37 -13.58
CA LEU A 143 65.88 31.95 -13.65
C LEU A 143 65.43 31.32 -14.99
N VAL A 144 64.25 31.68 -15.47
CA VAL A 144 63.74 31.21 -16.77
C VAL A 144 64.54 31.81 -17.93
N ASP A 145 64.94 33.08 -17.84
CA ASP A 145 65.76 33.73 -18.86
C ASP A 145 67.18 33.13 -18.91
N PHE A 146 67.77 32.82 -17.76
CA PHE A 146 69.03 32.06 -17.68
C PHE A 146 68.92 30.67 -18.32
N LEU A 147 67.81 29.96 -18.11
CA LEU A 147 67.59 28.67 -18.74
C LEU A 147 67.34 28.75 -20.26
N LYS A 148 66.74 29.86 -20.74
CA LYS A 148 66.48 30.08 -22.16
C LYS A 148 67.73 30.47 -22.94
N ASP A 149 68.63 31.25 -22.34
CA ASP A 149 69.88 31.67 -22.95
C ASP A 149 71.05 31.54 -21.95
N PRO A 150 71.57 30.32 -21.74
CA PRO A 150 72.57 30.04 -20.70
C PRO A 150 73.96 30.60 -21.02
N GLN A 151 74.14 31.27 -22.17
CA GLN A 151 75.41 31.86 -22.60
C GLN A 151 75.48 33.38 -22.39
N LYS A 152 74.45 33.97 -21.78
CA LYS A 152 74.39 35.38 -21.44
C LYS A 152 74.74 35.65 -19.98
#